data_AF-A0A973EBP7-F1
#
_entry.id   AF-A0A973EBP7-F1
#
_cell.length_a   1.000
_cell.length_b   1.000
_cell.length_c   1.000
_cell.angle_alpha   90.00
_cell.angle_beta   90.00
_cell.angle_gamma   90.00
#
_symmetry.space_group_name_H-M   'P 1'
#
loop_
_entity.id
_entity.type
_entity.pdbx_description
1 polymer ?
#
loop_
_entity_poly.entity_id
_entity_poly.type
_entity_poly.pdbx_seq_one_letter_code
_entity_poly.pdbx_strand_id
1 'polypeptide(L)' 'MIATRIQLGVNIDHVATLRQARGTRYPDPVQAALLAEEAGADGITL' A
#
# COMPACT_ATOMS: atom_id res chain seq x y z
N MET A 1 2.79 16.54 27.90
CA MET A 1 1.92 15.63 27.12
C MET A 1 2.80 14.85 26.17
N ILE A 2 2.81 13.52 26.23
CA ILE A 2 3.53 12.71 25.24
C ILE A 2 2.64 12.71 23.99
N ALA A 3 3.09 13.36 22.91
CA ALA A 3 2.38 13.29 21.64
C ALA A 3 2.47 11.84 21.12
N THR A 4 1.34 11.19 20.90
CA THR A 4 1.30 9.92 20.16
C THR A 4 1.81 10.15 18.75
N ARG A 5 2.71 9.28 18.29
CA ARG A 5 3.27 9.30 16.92
C ARG A 5 2.11 9.25 15.91
N ILE A 6 2.14 10.14 14.91
CA ILE A 6 1.20 10.09 13.77
C ILE A 6 1.48 8.82 12.95
N GLN A 7 0.42 8.11 12.58
CA GLN A 7 0.49 6.89 11.78
C GLN A 7 0.26 7.17 10.29
N LEU A 8 1.00 6.48 9.43
CA LEU A 8 0.85 6.50 7.98
C LEU A 8 0.13 5.23 7.49
N GLY A 9 -1.06 5.40 6.92
CA GLY A 9 -1.75 4.35 6.15
C GLY A 9 -1.49 4.53 4.65
N VAL A 10 -1.16 3.44 3.94
CA VAL A 10 -0.94 3.46 2.48
C VAL A 10 -2.11 2.78 1.78
N ASN A 11 -2.87 3.53 0.98
CA ASN A 11 -3.87 2.97 0.07
C ASN A 11 -3.20 2.45 -1.21
N ILE A 12 -3.53 1.22 -1.60
CA ILE A 12 -2.92 0.53 -2.76
C ILE A 12 -3.87 0.28 -3.94
N ASP A 13 -5.06 0.90 -3.97
CA ASP A 13 -6.09 0.68 -4.99
C ASP A 13 -5.62 1.02 -6.40
N HIS A 14 -4.74 2.01 -6.50
CA HIS A 14 -4.19 2.43 -7.79
C HIS A 14 -3.16 1.44 -8.36
N VAL A 15 -2.53 0.61 -7.52
CA VAL A 15 -1.72 -0.53 -7.99
C VAL A 15 -2.64 -1.53 -8.70
N ALA A 16 -3.79 -1.85 -8.08
CA ALA A 16 -4.78 -2.72 -8.69
C ALA A 16 -5.37 -2.11 -9.97
N THR A 17 -5.63 -0.80 -9.97
CA THR A 17 -6.12 -0.07 -11.16
C THR A 17 -5.17 -0.25 -12.34
N LEU A 18 -3.86 -0.07 -12.13
CA LEU A 18 -2.85 -0.24 -13.19
C LEU A 18 -2.79 -1.68 -13.69
N ARG A 19 -2.85 -2.66 -12.79
CA ARG A 19 -2.93 -4.09 -13.15
C ARG A 19 -4.12 -4.38 -14.04
N GLN A 20 -5.31 -3.89 -13.66
CA GLN A 20 -6.55 -4.15 -14.40
C GLN A 20 -6.60 -3.45 -15.75
N ALA A 21 -5.97 -2.28 -15.88
CA ALA A 21 -5.85 -1.60 -17.18
C ALA A 21 -5.16 -2.46 -18.25
N ARG A 22 -4.38 -3.47 -17.84
CA ARG A 22 -3.67 -4.39 -18.75
C ARG A 22 -4.13 -5.85 -18.65
N GLY A 23 -4.97 -6.19 -17.66
CA GLY A 23 -5.43 -7.57 -17.44
C GLY A 23 -4.29 -8.55 -17.17
N THR A 24 -3.18 -8.08 -16.60
CA THR A 24 -2.01 -8.93 -16.31
C THR A 24 -1.91 -9.24 -14.81
N ARG A 25 -0.88 -9.98 -14.41
CA ARG A 25 -0.59 -10.24 -12.99
C ARG A 25 0.20 -9.11 -12.31
N TYR A 26 0.72 -8.14 -13.07
CA TYR A 26 1.56 -7.07 -12.56
C TYR A 26 1.01 -5.67 -12.87
N PRO A 27 1.31 -4.68 -12.03
CA PRO A 27 1.92 -4.83 -10.69
C PRO A 27 0.99 -5.58 -9.73
N ASP A 28 1.56 -6.28 -8.75
CA ASP A 28 0.79 -7.01 -7.74
C ASP A 28 0.50 -6.12 -6.50
N PRO A 29 -0.76 -5.83 -6.17
CA PRO A 29 -1.12 -5.08 -4.95
C PRO A 29 -0.61 -5.74 -3.67
N VAL A 30 -0.51 -7.08 -3.62
CA VAL A 30 0.03 -7.78 -2.44
C VAL A 30 1.51 -7.44 -2.26
N GLN A 31 2.28 -7.44 -3.36
CA GLN A 31 3.68 -7.01 -3.32
C GLN A 31 3.80 -5.54 -2.91
N ALA A 32 2.90 -4.66 -3.37
CA ALA A 32 2.90 -3.26 -2.98
C ALA A 32 2.60 -3.05 -1.49
N ALA A 33 1.69 -3.85 -0.90
CA ALA A 33 1.43 -3.84 0.54
C ALA A 33 2.70 -4.18 1.34
N LEU A 34 3.37 -5.27 0.99
CA LEU A 34 4.59 -5.71 1.67
C LEU A 34 5.71 -4.65 1.59
N LEU A 35 5.93 -4.09 0.41
CA LEU A 35 6.93 -3.04 0.22
C LEU A 35 6.60 -1.76 1.01
N ALA A 36 5.31 -1.40 1.12
CA ALA A 36 4.90 -0.24 1.91
C ALA A 36 5.12 -0.46 3.41
N GLU A 37 4.83 -1.65 3.94
CA GLU A 37 5.13 -2.02 5.34
C GLU A 37 6.65 -2.03 5.60
N GLU A 38 7.44 -2.65 4.72
CA GLU A 38 8.91 -2.63 4.80
C GLU A 38 9.50 -1.21 4.76
N ALA A 39 8.84 -0.29 4.05
CA ALA A 39 9.21 1.12 3.95
C ALA A 39 8.72 1.98 5.15
N GLY A 40 8.01 1.39 6.11
CA GLY A 40 7.60 2.05 7.35
C GLY A 40 6.16 2.58 7.37
N ALA A 41 5.28 2.09 6.50
CA ALA A 41 3.84 2.26 6.69
C ALA A 41 3.39 1.60 7.99
N ASP A 42 2.51 2.27 8.72
CA ASP A 42 1.92 1.73 9.95
C ASP A 42 0.67 0.87 9.65
N GLY A 43 0.17 0.90 8.41
CA GLY A 43 -0.90 0.03 7.93
C GLY A 43 -1.22 0.20 6.44
N ILE A 44 -2.00 -0.73 5.90
CA ILE A 44 -2.43 -0.77 4.49
C ILE A 44 -3.94 -0.57 4.40
N THR A 45 -4.38 0.17 3.37
CA THR A 45 -5.80 0.37 3.04
C THR A 45 -6.08 -0.17 1.63
N LEU A 46 -7.26 -0.78 1.48
CA LEU A 46 -7.75 -1.48 0.29
C LEU A 46 -9.12 -0.92 -0.16
#